data_AF-A0A932EX61-F1
#
_entry.id   AF-A0A932EX61-F1
#
_cell.length_a   1.000
_cell.length_b   1.000
_cell.length_c   1.000
_cell.angle_alpha   90.00
_cell.angle_beta   90.00
_cell.angle_gamma   90.00
#
_symmetry.space_group_name_H-M   'P 1'
#
loop_
_entity.id
_entity.type
_entity.pdbx_description
1 polymer ?
#
loop_
_entity_poly.entity_id
_entity_poly.type
_entity_poly.pdbx_seq_one_letter_code
_entity_poly.pdbx_strand_id
1 'polypeptide(L)'
;MLFADFEVARATDRLDPAKLQLLVSYLVGAQYPVVYTAFDGDHFAVTPLMRRYCLRHGAVPANPESILGYRDTVEKRISKQGVLRDDLGVLDRCDELWVFTDLGPHAGDLASLAEGVRVELAYFLRRSPGAAVKIVPVGALLAGADPEPLRIDGTSPEFQRLIDPQGEISRFLSGDLVQDGRALPSVAFVAFDVLDSKYMHWLRPYALTFDKVGLVPGLAVELGDVAAAHGDLGCLLVSWANLVRLAQEFWLFPAMDTTRPSGLIPELLLHVWTELRPGGTMRCQAWRDVRVPKALLGAAWPLTSSEQNVMRQGG
;
A
#
# COMPACT_ATOMS: atom_id res chain seq x y z
N MET A 1 7.45 24.67 12.22
CA MET A 1 8.84 25.19 12.29
C MET A 1 9.86 24.19 11.74
N LEU A 2 9.69 22.87 11.93
CA LEU A 2 10.57 21.83 11.37
C LEU A 2 10.70 21.79 9.84
N PHE A 3 9.68 22.20 9.08
CA PHE A 3 9.67 22.12 7.61
C PHE A 3 10.39 23.27 6.89
N ALA A 4 10.56 24.45 7.52
CA ALA A 4 11.23 25.59 6.89
C ALA A 4 12.76 25.40 6.82
N ASP A 5 13.33 24.65 7.76
CA ASP A 5 14.77 24.35 7.82
C ASP A 5 15.19 23.21 6.87
N PHE A 6 14.23 22.54 6.21
CA PHE A 6 14.50 21.46 5.24
C PHE A 6 15.00 22.00 3.89
N GLU A 7 14.68 23.24 3.53
CA GLU A 7 15.13 23.83 2.25
C GLU A 7 16.61 24.23 2.25
N VAL A 8 17.22 24.38 3.43
CA VAL A 8 18.61 24.85 3.60
C VAL A 8 19.65 23.71 3.53
N ALA A 9 19.23 22.44 3.63
CA ALA A 9 20.11 21.27 3.59
C ALA A 9 20.65 20.91 2.18
N ARG A 10 20.51 21.81 1.19
CA ARG A 10 20.97 21.60 -0.20
C ARG A 10 22.49 21.75 -0.40
N ALA A 11 23.27 22.07 0.63
CA ALA A 11 24.71 22.35 0.48
C ALA A 11 25.65 21.29 1.10
N THR A 12 25.14 20.37 1.91
CA THR A 12 25.92 19.26 2.48
C THR A 12 25.01 18.03 2.51
N ASP A 13 25.24 17.08 1.61
CA ASP A 13 24.35 15.98 1.17
C ASP A 13 23.82 14.99 2.23
N ARG A 14 23.82 15.30 3.54
CA ARG A 14 23.19 14.48 4.58
C ARG A 14 22.55 15.36 5.64
N LEU A 15 21.36 14.97 6.10
CA LEU A 15 20.79 15.53 7.33
C LEU A 15 21.77 15.31 8.48
N ASP A 16 21.88 16.32 9.35
CA ASP A 16 22.52 16.17 10.66
C ASP A 16 21.97 14.90 11.35
N PRO A 17 22.83 13.95 11.79
CA PRO A 17 22.40 12.71 12.43
C PRO A 17 21.42 12.92 13.58
N ALA A 18 21.57 14.00 14.35
CA ALA A 18 20.65 14.32 15.45
C ALA A 18 19.24 14.67 14.93
N LYS A 19 19.16 15.42 13.82
CA LYS A 19 17.88 15.76 13.17
C LYS A 19 17.25 14.55 12.50
N LEU A 20 18.05 13.70 11.88
CA LEU A 20 17.58 12.44 11.31
C LEU A 20 16.95 11.57 12.40
N GLN A 21 17.64 11.37 13.53
CA GLN A 21 17.11 10.59 14.63
C GLN A 21 15.82 11.19 15.21
N LEU A 22 15.75 12.51 15.37
CA LEU A 22 14.52 13.19 15.81
C LEU A 22 13.34 12.91 14.87
N LEU A 23 13.59 12.98 13.55
CA LEU A 23 12.56 12.73 12.55
C LEU A 23 12.13 11.26 12.52
N VAL A 24 13.07 10.32 12.64
CA VAL A 24 12.77 8.89 12.75
C VAL A 24 11.88 8.64 13.96
N SER A 25 12.27 9.14 15.14
CA SER A 25 11.48 8.98 16.37
C SER A 25 10.10 9.63 16.26
N TYR A 26 9.98 10.79 15.59
CA TYR A 26 8.68 11.39 15.29
C TYR A 26 7.82 10.47 14.41
N LEU A 27 8.37 9.96 13.30
CA LEU A 27 7.63 9.10 12.36
C LEU A 27 7.24 7.75 12.97
N VAL A 28 8.10 7.16 13.80
CA VAL A 28 7.81 5.94 14.57
C VAL A 28 6.69 6.19 15.60
N GLY A 29 6.69 7.36 16.23
CA GLY A 29 5.66 7.78 17.20
C GLY A 29 4.34 8.23 16.56
N ALA A 30 4.35 8.69 15.31
CA ALA A 30 3.18 9.16 14.57
C ALA A 30 2.35 7.99 14.03
N GLN A 31 1.71 7.25 14.94
CA GLN A 31 0.94 6.05 14.61
C GLN A 31 -0.49 6.39 14.22
N TYR A 32 -0.83 6.06 12.98
CA TYR A 32 -2.20 6.13 12.45
C TYR A 32 -2.65 4.71 12.10
N PRO A 33 -3.95 4.39 12.21
CA PRO A 33 -4.46 3.09 11.79
C PRO A 33 -4.21 2.89 10.29
N VAL A 34 -3.61 1.77 9.95
CA VAL A 34 -3.47 1.31 8.56
C VAL A 34 -4.71 0.52 8.20
N VAL A 35 -5.45 0.98 7.19
CA VAL A 35 -6.79 0.49 6.86
C VAL A 35 -6.74 -0.27 5.55
N TYR A 36 -7.13 -1.53 5.58
CA TYR A 36 -7.41 -2.26 4.34
C TYR A 36 -8.72 -1.76 3.74
N THR A 37 -8.69 -1.36 2.47
CA THR A 37 -9.88 -0.88 1.76
C THR A 37 -10.42 -2.02 0.89
N ALA A 38 -11.43 -2.74 1.38
CA ALA A 38 -12.11 -3.78 0.62
C ALA A 38 -13.20 -3.16 -0.26
N PHE A 39 -13.34 -3.61 -1.50
CA PHE A 39 -14.33 -3.12 -2.46
C PHE A 39 -14.61 -4.15 -3.56
N ASP A 40 -15.76 -4.02 -4.22
CA ASP A 40 -16.06 -4.80 -5.42
C ASP A 40 -15.15 -4.37 -6.59
N GLY A 41 -14.68 -5.31 -7.41
CA GLY A 41 -13.85 -5.02 -8.58
C GLY A 41 -14.48 -4.00 -9.55
N ASP A 42 -15.80 -3.91 -9.59
CA ASP A 42 -16.53 -2.90 -10.38
C ASP A 42 -16.28 -1.46 -9.89
N HIS A 43 -15.82 -1.29 -8.65
CA HIS A 43 -15.45 0.00 -8.05
C HIS A 43 -13.95 0.31 -8.19
N PHE A 44 -13.20 -0.38 -9.05
CA PHE A 44 -11.77 -0.10 -9.29
C PHE A 44 -11.47 1.38 -9.58
N ALA A 45 -12.30 2.04 -10.39
CA ALA A 45 -12.08 3.41 -10.83
C ALA A 45 -12.18 4.45 -9.70
N VAL A 46 -12.77 4.09 -8.56
CA VAL A 46 -12.94 4.99 -7.40
C VAL A 46 -11.88 4.76 -6.31
N THR A 47 -10.90 3.90 -6.54
CA THR A 47 -9.82 3.64 -5.57
C THR A 47 -9.09 4.91 -5.09
N PRO A 48 -8.82 5.96 -5.91
CA PRO A 48 -8.24 7.19 -5.38
C PRO A 48 -9.17 7.92 -4.40
N LEU A 49 -10.49 7.86 -4.60
CA LEU A 49 -11.46 8.45 -3.68
C LEU A 49 -11.48 7.69 -2.33
N MET A 50 -11.39 6.36 -2.38
CA MET A 50 -11.31 5.52 -1.16
C MET A 50 -10.06 5.86 -0.35
N ARG A 51 -8.90 5.99 -1.01
CA ARG A 51 -7.64 6.36 -0.34
C ARG A 51 -7.72 7.74 0.31
N ARG A 52 -8.24 8.73 -0.41
CA ARG A 52 -8.44 10.10 0.11
C ARG A 52 -9.42 10.12 1.28
N TYR A 53 -10.49 9.34 1.21
CA TYR A 53 -11.43 9.20 2.30
C TYR A 53 -10.73 8.68 3.56
N CYS A 54 -9.96 7.59 3.47
CA CYS A 54 -9.16 7.10 4.60
C CYS A 54 -8.26 8.19 5.19
N LEU A 55 -7.53 8.91 4.33
CA LEU A 55 -6.64 9.99 4.77
C LEU A 55 -7.42 11.08 5.53
N ARG A 56 -8.52 11.60 4.98
CA ARG A 56 -9.34 12.64 5.64
C ARG A 56 -9.88 12.18 7.00
N HIS A 57 -10.14 10.88 7.15
CA HIS A 57 -10.63 10.26 8.37
C HIS A 57 -9.51 9.76 9.29
N GLY A 58 -8.30 10.32 9.16
CA GLY A 58 -7.18 10.07 10.08
C GLY A 58 -6.59 8.66 9.97
N ALA A 59 -6.70 8.03 8.81
CA ALA A 59 -6.20 6.69 8.55
C ALA A 59 -5.27 6.63 7.33
N VAL A 60 -4.40 5.62 7.29
CA VAL A 60 -3.49 5.39 6.17
C VAL A 60 -4.02 4.22 5.32
N PRO A 61 -4.37 4.44 4.04
CA PRO A 61 -4.97 3.38 3.23
C PRO A 61 -3.93 2.36 2.78
N ALA A 62 -4.25 1.08 3.00
CA ALA A 62 -3.61 -0.07 2.38
C ALA A 62 -4.55 -0.64 1.30
N ASN A 63 -4.66 0.08 0.19
CA ASN A 63 -5.56 -0.29 -0.90
C ASN A 63 -4.95 -1.44 -1.74
N PRO A 64 -5.64 -2.58 -1.92
CA PRO A 64 -5.08 -3.76 -2.58
C PRO A 64 -4.72 -3.48 -4.04
N GLU A 65 -5.53 -2.73 -4.78
CA GLU A 65 -5.19 -2.35 -6.16
C GLU A 65 -3.89 -1.53 -6.24
N SER A 66 -3.74 -0.59 -5.31
CA SER A 66 -2.58 0.31 -5.28
C SER A 66 -1.30 -0.44 -4.91
N ILE A 67 -1.40 -1.37 -3.96
CA ILE A 67 -0.27 -2.16 -3.46
C ILE A 67 0.10 -3.30 -4.40
N LEU A 68 -0.87 -4.06 -4.90
CA LEU A 68 -0.65 -5.27 -5.69
C LEU A 68 -0.62 -5.00 -7.19
N GLY A 69 -1.54 -4.15 -7.66
CA GLY A 69 -1.87 -4.03 -9.07
C GLY A 69 -2.61 -5.27 -9.54
N TYR A 70 -3.93 -5.17 -9.72
CA TYR A 70 -4.76 -6.32 -10.07
C TYR A 70 -4.30 -6.98 -11.36
N ARG A 71 -3.96 -6.20 -12.39
CA ARG A 71 -3.42 -6.73 -13.65
C ARG A 71 -2.12 -7.50 -13.43
N ASP A 72 -1.15 -6.90 -12.74
CA ASP A 72 0.17 -7.50 -12.49
C ASP A 72 0.02 -8.83 -11.72
N THR A 73 -0.91 -8.85 -10.76
CA THR A 73 -1.17 -9.99 -9.88
C THR A 73 -1.91 -11.10 -10.61
N VAL A 74 -2.94 -10.79 -11.41
CA VAL A 74 -3.65 -11.78 -12.23
C VAL A 74 -2.72 -12.42 -13.25
N GLU A 75 -1.91 -11.62 -13.95
CA GLU A 75 -0.93 -12.13 -14.94
C GLU A 75 0.07 -13.10 -14.29
N LYS A 76 0.48 -12.84 -13.04
CA LYS A 76 1.46 -13.66 -12.33
C LYS A 76 0.85 -14.89 -11.62
N ARG A 77 -0.29 -14.74 -10.97
CA ARG A 77 -0.90 -15.77 -10.12
C ARG A 77 -1.80 -16.73 -10.90
N ILE A 78 -2.28 -16.33 -12.08
CA ILE A 78 -3.09 -17.14 -13.02
C ILE A 78 -4.45 -17.59 -12.43
N SER A 79 -4.69 -17.38 -11.13
CA SER A 79 -5.86 -17.83 -10.39
C SER A 79 -6.37 -16.76 -9.42
N LYS A 80 -7.69 -16.68 -9.26
CA LYS A 80 -8.34 -15.78 -8.29
C LYS A 80 -7.89 -16.08 -6.85
N GLN A 81 -7.71 -17.35 -6.52
CA GLN A 81 -7.22 -17.78 -5.21
C GLN A 81 -5.81 -17.25 -4.92
N GLY A 82 -4.93 -17.23 -5.92
CA GLY A 82 -3.59 -16.66 -5.77
C GLY A 82 -3.61 -15.15 -5.54
N VAL A 83 -4.49 -14.43 -6.24
CA VAL A 83 -4.72 -12.98 -6.02
C VAL A 83 -5.20 -12.75 -4.59
N LEU A 84 -6.22 -13.50 -4.16
CA LEU A 84 -6.81 -13.39 -2.83
C LEU A 84 -5.80 -13.73 -1.72
N ARG A 85 -4.85 -14.64 -1.96
CA ARG A 85 -3.73 -14.87 -1.01
C ARG A 85 -2.85 -13.63 -0.85
N ASP A 86 -2.57 -12.91 -1.93
CA ASP A 86 -1.80 -11.67 -1.86
C ASP A 86 -2.60 -10.56 -1.14
N ASP A 87 -3.90 -10.44 -1.42
CA ASP A 87 -4.83 -9.53 -0.72
C ASP A 87 -4.83 -9.80 0.79
N LEU A 88 -5.04 -11.07 1.18
CA LEU A 88 -4.99 -11.48 2.59
C LEU A 88 -3.62 -11.23 3.21
N GLY A 89 -2.54 -11.38 2.44
CA GLY A 89 -1.18 -11.03 2.86
C GLY A 89 -1.07 -9.59 3.31
N VAL A 90 -1.72 -8.64 2.64
CA VAL A 90 -1.79 -7.23 3.06
C VAL A 90 -2.74 -7.06 4.25
N LEU A 91 -3.96 -7.59 4.14
CA LEU A 91 -5.02 -7.44 5.15
C LEU A 91 -4.61 -7.97 6.53
N ASP A 92 -3.88 -9.08 6.59
CA ASP A 92 -3.38 -9.71 7.83
C ASP A 92 -2.53 -8.75 8.69
N ARG A 93 -1.96 -7.71 8.10
CA ARG A 93 -1.12 -6.72 8.80
C ARG A 93 -1.82 -5.38 9.04
N CYS A 94 -3.05 -5.21 8.56
CA CYS A 94 -3.79 -3.96 8.72
C CYS A 94 -4.46 -3.90 10.11
N ASP A 95 -4.65 -2.67 10.60
CA ASP A 95 -5.26 -2.38 11.90
C ASP A 95 -6.80 -2.42 11.79
N GLU A 96 -7.37 -1.92 10.69
CA GLU A 96 -8.82 -1.91 10.45
C GLU A 96 -9.17 -2.41 9.04
N LEU A 97 -10.43 -2.81 8.88
CA LEU A 97 -11.05 -3.16 7.59
C LEU A 97 -12.21 -2.19 7.30
N TRP A 98 -12.11 -1.45 6.19
CA TRP A 98 -13.21 -0.61 5.70
C TRP A 98 -13.70 -1.19 4.38
N VAL A 99 -15.00 -1.46 4.29
CA VAL A 99 -15.66 -1.99 3.11
C VAL A 99 -16.37 -0.86 2.39
N PHE A 100 -15.94 -0.57 1.18
CA PHE A 100 -16.52 0.44 0.32
C PHE A 100 -17.57 -0.19 -0.59
N THR A 101 -18.84 0.07 -0.29
CA THR A 101 -20.00 -0.52 -0.96
C THR A 101 -21.25 0.32 -0.71
N ASP A 102 -22.20 0.30 -1.64
CA ASP A 102 -23.53 0.88 -1.45
C ASP A 102 -24.53 -0.08 -0.79
N LEU A 103 -24.09 -1.31 -0.51
CA LEU A 103 -24.88 -2.29 0.23
C LEU A 103 -24.95 -1.92 1.72
N GLY A 104 -26.12 -2.13 2.32
CA GLY A 104 -26.35 -1.90 3.74
C GLY A 104 -25.66 -2.92 4.65
N PRO A 105 -25.77 -2.76 5.98
CA PRO A 105 -25.15 -3.64 6.98
C PRO A 105 -25.90 -4.95 7.23
N HIS A 106 -27.07 -5.16 6.60
CA HIS A 106 -27.97 -6.24 7.01
C HIS A 106 -27.59 -7.58 6.37
N ALA A 107 -28.09 -8.68 6.93
CA ALA A 107 -27.71 -10.04 6.51
C ALA A 107 -27.87 -10.29 5.00
N GLY A 108 -28.96 -9.78 4.41
CA GLY A 108 -29.23 -9.90 2.97
C GLY A 108 -28.22 -9.12 2.13
N ASP A 109 -27.81 -7.95 2.62
CA ASP A 109 -26.87 -7.06 1.95
C ASP A 109 -25.45 -7.63 2.00
N LEU A 110 -25.03 -8.20 3.14
CA LEU A 110 -23.71 -8.83 3.28
C LEU A 110 -23.56 -10.08 2.39
N ALA A 111 -24.64 -10.84 2.19
CA ALA A 111 -24.63 -11.99 1.28
C ALA A 111 -24.42 -11.57 -0.19
N SER A 112 -24.86 -10.35 -0.53
CA SER A 112 -24.73 -9.73 -1.84
C SER A 112 -23.38 -9.05 -2.09
N LEU A 113 -22.48 -8.98 -1.09
CA LEU A 113 -21.11 -8.52 -1.31
C LEU A 113 -20.38 -9.44 -2.29
N ALA A 114 -19.46 -8.86 -3.07
CA ALA A 114 -18.54 -9.60 -3.90
C ALA A 114 -17.82 -10.70 -3.10
N GLU A 115 -17.62 -11.84 -3.74
CA GLU A 115 -17.06 -13.03 -3.09
C GLU A 115 -15.73 -12.75 -2.37
N GLY A 116 -14.81 -12.03 -3.03
CA GLY A 116 -13.52 -11.63 -2.44
C GLY A 116 -13.69 -10.81 -1.17
N VAL A 117 -14.57 -9.79 -1.21
CA VAL A 117 -14.87 -8.94 -0.05
C VAL A 117 -15.43 -9.75 1.12
N ARG A 118 -16.30 -10.73 0.85
CA ARG A 118 -16.83 -11.61 1.91
C ARG A 118 -15.73 -12.46 2.55
N VAL A 119 -14.77 -12.93 1.75
CA VAL A 119 -13.64 -13.73 2.25
C VAL A 119 -12.68 -12.88 3.08
N GLU A 120 -12.35 -11.68 2.60
CA GLU A 120 -11.54 -10.70 3.34
C GLU A 120 -12.19 -10.34 4.67
N LEU A 121 -13.49 -10.05 4.65
CA LEU A 121 -14.29 -9.74 5.83
C LEU A 121 -14.30 -10.88 6.84
N ALA A 122 -14.57 -12.11 6.38
CA ALA A 122 -14.53 -13.29 7.23
C ALA A 122 -13.12 -13.53 7.81
N TYR A 123 -12.08 -13.35 7.00
CA TYR A 123 -10.69 -13.49 7.43
C TYR A 123 -10.33 -12.49 8.52
N PHE A 124 -10.63 -11.21 8.31
CA PHE A 124 -10.36 -10.14 9.27
C PHE A 124 -11.06 -10.39 10.61
N LEU A 125 -12.34 -10.74 10.58
CA LEU A 125 -13.13 -11.00 11.79
C LEU A 125 -12.68 -12.25 12.57
N ARG A 126 -12.15 -13.27 11.88
CA ARG A 126 -11.55 -14.45 12.55
C ARG A 126 -10.22 -14.11 13.21
N ARG A 127 -9.39 -13.28 12.57
CA ARG A 127 -8.11 -12.80 13.13
C ARG A 127 -8.31 -11.82 14.29
N SER A 128 -9.36 -11.01 14.22
CA SER A 128 -9.67 -9.98 15.21
C SER A 128 -11.13 -10.06 15.66
N PRO A 129 -11.50 -11.08 16.48
CA PRO A 129 -12.87 -11.25 16.94
C PRO A 129 -13.38 -10.03 17.70
N GLY A 130 -14.56 -9.53 17.31
CA GLY A 130 -15.16 -8.33 17.90
C GLY A 130 -14.59 -6.99 17.40
N ALA A 131 -13.62 -7.00 16.48
CA ALA A 131 -13.24 -5.79 15.77
C ALA A 131 -14.44 -5.25 14.98
N ALA A 132 -14.64 -3.94 15.04
CA ALA A 132 -15.66 -3.30 14.24
C ALA A 132 -15.19 -3.16 12.79
N VAL A 133 -16.13 -3.27 11.86
CA VAL A 133 -15.91 -3.03 10.43
C VAL A 133 -16.65 -1.76 10.05
N LYS A 134 -16.02 -0.91 9.25
CA LYS A 134 -16.65 0.31 8.72
C LYS A 134 -17.17 0.05 7.32
N ILE A 135 -18.44 0.37 7.07
CA ILE A 135 -19.03 0.37 5.73
C ILE A 135 -19.12 1.81 5.23
N VAL A 136 -18.59 2.05 4.03
CA VAL A 136 -18.52 3.39 3.41
C VAL A 136 -19.30 3.37 2.08
N PRO A 137 -20.38 4.14 1.95
CA PRO A 137 -21.17 4.22 0.71
C PRO A 137 -20.35 4.80 -0.46
N VAL A 138 -20.14 4.02 -1.51
CA VAL A 138 -19.37 4.42 -2.70
C VAL A 138 -20.11 5.47 -3.51
N GLY A 139 -21.42 5.34 -3.68
CA GLY A 139 -22.27 6.32 -4.36
C GLY A 139 -22.20 7.70 -3.72
N ALA A 140 -22.05 7.78 -2.39
CA ALA A 140 -21.84 9.05 -1.70
C ALA A 140 -20.47 9.66 -2.04
N LEU A 141 -19.40 8.86 -2.09
CA LEU A 141 -18.07 9.32 -2.51
C LEU A 141 -18.07 9.82 -3.95
N LEU A 142 -18.74 9.10 -4.85
CA LEU A 142 -18.91 9.48 -6.25
C LEU A 142 -19.67 10.80 -6.41
N ALA A 143 -20.63 11.07 -5.54
CA ALA A 143 -21.34 12.34 -5.47
C ALA A 143 -20.51 13.48 -4.84
N GLY A 144 -19.26 13.22 -4.43
CA GLY A 144 -18.39 14.18 -3.79
C GLY A 144 -18.71 14.44 -2.31
N ALA A 145 -19.55 13.60 -1.69
CA ALA A 145 -19.87 13.69 -0.27
C ALA A 145 -18.75 13.08 0.60
N ASP A 146 -18.81 13.37 1.89
CA ASP A 146 -17.97 12.75 2.92
C ASP A 146 -18.88 12.01 3.90
N PRO A 147 -19.34 10.78 3.55
CA PRO A 147 -20.32 10.07 4.35
C PRO A 147 -19.72 9.65 5.69
N GLU A 148 -20.53 9.71 6.75
CA GLU A 148 -20.17 9.09 8.02
C GLU A 148 -20.16 7.56 7.83
N PRO A 149 -19.07 6.85 8.18
CA PRO A 149 -19.00 5.42 7.97
C PRO A 149 -19.95 4.71 8.93
N LEU A 150 -20.69 3.73 8.42
CA LEU A 150 -21.48 2.87 9.28
C LEU A 150 -20.56 1.87 9.98
N ARG A 151 -20.42 2.02 11.29
CA ARG A 151 -19.67 1.08 12.12
C ARG A 151 -20.56 -0.10 12.49
N ILE A 152 -20.14 -1.30 12.11
CA ILE A 152 -20.83 -2.53 12.49
C ILE A 152 -19.95 -3.34 13.43
N ASP A 153 -20.55 -3.81 14.52
CA ASP A 153 -19.91 -4.69 15.49
C ASP A 153 -19.69 -6.09 14.89
N GLY A 154 -18.45 -6.57 14.91
CA GLY A 154 -18.09 -7.91 14.43
C GLY A 154 -18.75 -9.06 15.22
N THR A 155 -19.41 -8.77 16.34
CA THR A 155 -20.21 -9.74 17.11
C THR A 155 -21.65 -9.89 16.62
N SER A 156 -22.07 -9.12 15.60
CA SER A 156 -23.46 -9.19 15.11
C SER A 156 -23.81 -10.59 14.56
N PRO A 157 -25.07 -11.05 14.69
CA PRO A 157 -25.48 -12.37 14.20
C PRO A 157 -25.24 -12.61 12.71
N GLU A 158 -25.20 -11.54 11.92
CA GLU A 158 -24.88 -11.56 10.49
C GLU A 158 -23.43 -11.96 10.25
N PHE A 159 -22.49 -11.35 10.98
CA PHE A 159 -21.08 -11.69 10.88
C PHE A 159 -20.75 -13.05 11.47
N GLN A 160 -21.43 -13.45 12.55
CA GLN A 160 -21.28 -14.79 13.11
C GLN A 160 -21.67 -15.88 12.11
N ARG A 161 -22.67 -15.63 11.25
CA ARG A 161 -23.01 -16.53 10.14
C ARG A 161 -21.94 -16.56 9.05
N LEU A 162 -21.33 -15.41 8.75
CA LEU A 162 -20.26 -15.32 7.75
C LEU A 162 -19.01 -16.12 8.17
N ILE A 163 -18.68 -16.09 9.48
CA ILE A 163 -17.52 -16.80 10.04
C ILE A 163 -17.88 -18.17 10.64
N ASP A 164 -19.08 -18.69 10.38
CA ASP A 164 -19.50 -20.02 10.85
C ASP A 164 -18.45 -21.05 10.41
N PRO A 165 -17.81 -21.81 11.34
CA PRO A 165 -16.81 -22.80 11.00
C PRO A 165 -17.27 -23.86 9.98
N GLN A 166 -18.58 -24.14 9.92
CA GLN A 166 -19.18 -25.08 8.95
C GLN A 166 -19.55 -24.41 7.62
N GLY A 167 -19.56 -23.08 7.58
CA GLY A 167 -19.85 -22.26 6.42
C GLY A 167 -18.85 -22.46 5.28
N GLU A 168 -19.31 -22.23 4.05
CA GLU A 168 -18.51 -22.37 2.83
C GLU A 168 -17.25 -21.49 2.85
N ILE A 169 -17.39 -20.22 3.25
CA ILE A 169 -16.28 -19.27 3.34
C ILE A 169 -15.25 -19.72 4.38
N SER A 170 -15.68 -20.23 5.54
CA SER A 170 -14.78 -20.75 6.56
C SER A 170 -14.04 -22.00 6.11
N ARG A 171 -14.71 -22.88 5.35
CA ARG A 171 -14.08 -24.05 4.73
C ARG A 171 -13.10 -23.64 3.64
N PHE A 172 -13.43 -22.66 2.82
CA PHE A 172 -12.52 -22.09 1.82
C PHE A 172 -11.29 -21.44 2.48
N LEU A 173 -11.49 -20.65 3.53
CA LEU A 173 -10.40 -20.04 4.30
C LEU A 173 -9.50 -21.09 4.95
N SER A 174 -10.07 -22.05 5.69
CA SER A 174 -9.29 -23.02 6.47
C SER A 174 -8.74 -24.17 5.62
N GLY A 175 -9.45 -24.47 4.53
CA GLY A 175 -9.11 -25.42 3.49
C GLY A 175 -8.28 -24.73 2.41
N ASP A 176 -8.92 -24.32 1.34
CA ASP A 176 -8.25 -23.94 0.09
C ASP A 176 -7.27 -22.75 0.21
N LEU A 177 -7.54 -21.74 1.04
CA LEU A 177 -6.69 -20.54 1.13
C LEU A 177 -5.53 -20.68 2.12
N VAL A 178 -5.70 -21.39 3.23
CA VAL A 178 -4.72 -21.48 4.33
C VAL A 178 -4.21 -22.92 4.55
N GLN A 179 -4.65 -23.93 3.77
CA GLN A 179 -4.12 -25.31 3.83
C GLN A 179 -2.62 -25.40 3.53
N ASP A 180 -2.03 -26.47 4.07
CA ASP A 180 -0.62 -26.90 4.01
C ASP A 180 0.38 -26.07 4.83
N GLY A 181 -0.07 -25.25 5.78
CA GLY A 181 0.85 -24.45 6.60
C GLY A 181 1.67 -23.45 5.79
N ARG A 182 1.27 -23.18 4.53
CA ARG A 182 1.89 -22.18 3.68
C ARG A 182 1.46 -20.81 4.16
N ALA A 183 2.38 -20.12 4.83
CA ALA A 183 2.22 -18.75 5.26
C ALA A 183 1.68 -17.86 4.13
N LEU A 184 0.85 -16.87 4.49
CA LEU A 184 0.46 -15.84 3.54
C LEU A 184 1.71 -15.15 2.98
N PRO A 185 1.68 -14.70 1.72
CA PRO A 185 2.76 -13.93 1.11
C PRO A 185 3.19 -12.79 2.03
N SER A 186 4.49 -12.69 2.30
CA SER A 186 4.99 -11.58 3.11
C SER A 186 5.07 -10.30 2.29
N VAL A 187 4.86 -9.17 2.95
CA VAL A 187 4.97 -7.85 2.35
C VAL A 187 6.42 -7.38 2.39
N ALA A 188 6.95 -6.96 1.24
CA ALA A 188 8.23 -6.28 1.12
C ALA A 188 7.99 -4.79 0.88
N PHE A 189 8.49 -3.93 1.76
CA PHE A 189 8.48 -2.49 1.52
C PHE A 189 9.57 -2.16 0.53
N VAL A 190 9.21 -1.60 -0.63
CA VAL A 190 10.15 -1.32 -1.71
C VAL A 190 10.49 0.16 -1.72
N ALA A 191 11.60 0.52 -1.08
CA ALA A 191 12.11 1.88 -1.05
C ALA A 191 13.04 2.13 -2.25
N PHE A 192 12.87 3.29 -2.88
CA PHE A 192 13.64 3.72 -4.04
C PHE A 192 13.74 5.24 -4.06
N ASP A 193 14.71 5.79 -4.77
CA ASP A 193 14.87 7.23 -4.89
C ASP A 193 13.66 7.87 -5.58
N VAL A 194 13.05 8.89 -4.98
CA VAL A 194 11.84 9.54 -5.52
C VAL A 194 12.05 10.14 -6.92
N LEU A 195 13.28 10.48 -7.29
CA LEU A 195 13.63 10.94 -8.63
C LEU A 195 13.55 9.83 -9.70
N ASP A 196 13.50 8.58 -9.27
CA ASP A 196 13.35 7.39 -10.10
C ASP A 196 11.90 6.86 -10.11
N SER A 197 10.94 7.62 -9.58
CA SER A 197 9.50 7.28 -9.49
C SER A 197 8.85 6.90 -10.82
N LYS A 198 9.33 7.41 -11.96
CA LYS A 198 8.87 6.96 -13.28
C LYS A 198 9.05 5.46 -13.56
N TYR A 199 9.86 4.76 -12.75
CA TYR A 199 10.10 3.32 -12.86
C TYR A 199 9.35 2.50 -11.80
N MET A 200 8.62 3.13 -10.89
CA MET A 200 8.04 2.47 -9.71
C MET A 200 7.05 1.34 -10.05
N HIS A 201 6.33 1.45 -11.17
CA HIS A 201 5.41 0.39 -11.64
C HIS A 201 6.12 -0.93 -11.99
N TRP A 202 7.42 -0.90 -12.26
CA TRP A 202 8.19 -2.12 -12.53
C TRP A 202 8.51 -2.91 -11.25
N LEU A 203 8.41 -2.27 -10.08
CA LEU A 203 8.84 -2.83 -8.80
C LEU A 203 7.83 -3.85 -8.24
N ARG A 204 6.51 -3.64 -8.43
CA ARG A 204 5.48 -4.59 -7.94
C ARG A 204 5.59 -5.95 -8.63
N PRO A 205 5.61 -6.05 -9.99
CA PRO A 205 5.76 -7.34 -10.67
C PRO A 205 7.07 -8.04 -10.30
N TYR A 206 8.14 -7.27 -10.08
CA TYR A 206 9.42 -7.82 -9.64
C TYR A 206 9.31 -8.49 -8.27
N ALA A 207 8.66 -7.88 -7.29
CA ALA A 207 8.44 -8.49 -5.97
C ALA A 207 7.67 -9.82 -6.06
N LEU A 208 6.66 -9.89 -6.93
CA LEU A 208 5.90 -11.12 -7.15
C LEU A 208 6.76 -12.27 -7.72
N THR A 209 7.92 -11.99 -8.33
CA THR A 209 8.85 -13.05 -8.77
C THR A 209 9.50 -13.80 -7.59
N PHE A 210 9.46 -13.23 -6.39
CA PHE A 210 9.96 -13.83 -5.14
C PHE A 210 8.82 -14.32 -4.23
N ASP A 211 7.59 -14.41 -4.74
CA ASP A 211 6.40 -14.73 -3.96
C ASP A 211 6.16 -13.73 -2.81
N LYS A 212 6.33 -12.44 -3.11
CA LYS A 212 6.19 -11.33 -2.16
C LYS A 212 5.20 -10.30 -2.68
N VAL A 213 4.46 -9.69 -1.76
CA VAL A 213 3.69 -8.48 -2.05
C VAL A 213 4.62 -7.27 -2.01
N GLY A 214 4.83 -6.61 -3.14
CA GLY A 214 5.69 -5.44 -3.24
C GLY A 214 4.95 -4.15 -2.88
N LEU A 215 5.08 -3.68 -1.64
CA LEU A 215 4.53 -2.40 -1.22
C LEU A 215 5.43 -1.27 -1.71
N VAL A 216 5.04 -0.64 -2.81
CA VAL A 216 5.72 0.53 -3.39
C VAL A 216 5.04 1.79 -2.86
N PRO A 217 5.69 2.59 -1.98
CA PRO A 217 5.01 3.65 -1.23
C PRO A 217 4.36 4.71 -2.12
N GLY A 218 5.05 5.11 -3.20
CA GLY A 218 4.53 6.09 -4.17
C GLY A 218 3.34 5.62 -4.99
N LEU A 219 3.05 4.30 -5.03
CA LEU A 219 1.83 3.75 -5.62
C LEU A 219 0.74 3.53 -4.57
N ALA A 220 1.12 3.11 -3.35
CA ALA A 220 0.18 2.85 -2.28
C ALA A 220 -0.51 4.12 -1.77
N VAL A 221 0.26 5.21 -1.60
CA VAL A 221 -0.25 6.54 -1.26
C VAL A 221 0.46 7.56 -2.14
N GLU A 222 -0.28 8.13 -3.07
CA GLU A 222 0.24 9.09 -4.04
C GLU A 222 0.21 10.51 -3.47
N LEU A 223 1.12 11.36 -3.98
CA LEU A 223 1.15 12.79 -3.65
C LEU A 223 -0.20 13.48 -3.91
N GLY A 224 -0.88 13.12 -5.00
CA GLY A 224 -2.19 13.68 -5.35
C GLY A 224 -3.29 13.36 -4.34
N ASP A 225 -3.21 12.21 -3.67
CA ASP A 225 -4.19 11.84 -2.65
C ASP A 225 -4.01 12.65 -1.37
N VAL A 226 -2.77 12.83 -0.94
CA VAL A 226 -2.44 13.64 0.23
C VAL A 226 -2.76 15.11 0.00
N ALA A 227 -2.40 15.65 -1.18
CA ALA A 227 -2.70 17.03 -1.54
C ALA A 227 -4.22 17.29 -1.55
N ALA A 228 -5.01 16.34 -2.03
CA ALA A 228 -6.46 16.45 -2.05
C ALA A 228 -7.13 16.25 -0.67
N ALA A 229 -6.51 15.49 0.23
CA ALA A 229 -7.07 15.17 1.55
C ALA A 229 -6.71 16.21 2.63
N HIS A 230 -5.44 16.62 2.70
CA HIS A 230 -4.90 17.43 3.82
C HIS A 230 -4.18 18.70 3.37
N GLY A 231 -3.69 18.76 2.12
CA GLY A 231 -2.88 19.86 1.63
C GLY A 231 -1.46 19.94 2.21
N ASP A 232 -1.07 19.04 3.12
CA ASP A 232 0.25 18.99 3.76
C ASP A 232 1.09 17.81 3.26
N LEU A 233 2.26 18.12 2.68
CA LEU A 233 3.23 17.11 2.21
C LEU A 233 3.80 16.25 3.34
N GLY A 234 3.84 16.75 4.57
CA GLY A 234 4.29 15.99 5.75
C GLY A 234 3.45 14.72 5.95
N CYS A 235 2.16 14.76 5.61
CA CYS A 235 1.27 13.61 5.69
C CYS A 235 1.69 12.47 4.75
N LEU A 236 2.39 12.75 3.65
CA LEU A 236 2.87 11.71 2.73
C LEU A 236 3.94 10.85 3.39
N LEU A 237 4.93 11.49 4.01
CA LEU A 237 5.99 10.77 4.73
C LEU A 237 5.46 10.01 5.94
N VAL A 238 4.53 10.61 6.70
CA VAL A 238 3.84 9.93 7.79
C VAL A 238 3.06 8.71 7.30
N SER A 239 2.37 8.82 6.16
CA SER A 239 1.64 7.70 5.56
C SER A 239 2.59 6.58 5.14
N TRP A 240 3.68 6.91 4.45
CA TRP A 240 4.68 5.92 4.05
C TRP A 240 5.33 5.26 5.26
N ALA A 241 5.66 6.01 6.32
CA ALA A 241 6.19 5.47 7.58
C ALA A 241 5.21 4.52 8.28
N ASN A 242 3.90 4.79 8.23
CA ASN A 242 2.89 3.86 8.74
C ASN A 242 2.78 2.61 7.87
N LEU A 243 2.85 2.73 6.53
CA LEU A 243 2.84 1.58 5.62
C LEU A 243 4.06 0.66 5.78
N VAL A 244 5.21 1.20 6.17
CA VAL A 244 6.42 0.41 6.51
C VAL A 244 6.11 -0.67 7.56
N ARG A 245 5.16 -0.43 8.47
CA ARG A 245 4.77 -1.39 9.52
C ARG A 245 4.22 -2.70 8.95
N LEU A 246 3.60 -2.65 7.77
CA LEU A 246 3.07 -3.84 7.11
C LEU A 246 4.19 -4.80 6.67
N ALA A 247 5.38 -4.29 6.37
CA ALA A 247 6.42 -5.07 5.71
C ALA A 247 7.26 -5.93 6.65
N GLN A 248 7.53 -7.17 6.25
CA GLN A 248 8.48 -8.07 6.92
C GLN A 248 9.90 -7.93 6.36
N GLU A 249 10.02 -7.50 5.11
CA GLU A 249 11.30 -7.25 4.45
C GLU A 249 11.37 -5.81 3.96
N PHE A 250 12.58 -5.26 3.95
CA PHE A 250 12.85 -3.94 3.36
C PHE A 250 13.74 -4.09 2.15
N TRP A 251 13.25 -3.68 0.99
CA TRP A 251 13.98 -3.77 -0.27
C TRP A 251 14.38 -2.37 -0.69
N LEU A 252 15.69 -2.12 -0.70
CA LEU A 252 16.27 -0.87 -1.11
C LEU A 252 16.75 -0.96 -2.56
N PHE A 253 16.23 -0.08 -3.40
CA PHE A 253 16.76 0.21 -4.73
C PHE A 253 17.55 1.52 -4.67
N PRO A 254 18.89 1.47 -4.78
CA PRO A 254 19.71 2.68 -4.86
C PRO A 254 19.31 3.56 -6.05
N ALA A 255 19.70 4.83 -6.05
CA ALA A 255 19.48 5.72 -7.20
C ALA A 255 20.03 5.09 -8.50
N MET A 256 19.23 5.15 -9.58
CA MET A 256 19.60 4.56 -10.87
C MET A 256 20.82 5.25 -11.50
N ASP A 257 20.96 6.55 -11.26
CA ASP A 257 22.15 7.32 -11.59
C ASP A 257 23.09 7.33 -10.37
N THR A 258 24.18 6.57 -10.50
CA THR A 258 25.17 6.38 -9.44
C THR A 258 26.04 7.61 -9.17
N THR A 259 25.92 8.66 -9.99
CA THR A 259 26.59 9.95 -9.74
C THR A 259 25.82 10.81 -8.74
N ARG A 260 24.55 10.47 -8.45
CA ARG A 260 23.73 11.15 -7.45
C ARG A 260 23.84 10.45 -6.09
N PRO A 261 23.90 11.21 -4.98
CA PRO A 261 23.74 10.61 -3.65
C PRO A 261 22.36 9.95 -3.55
N SER A 262 22.27 8.87 -2.77
CA SER A 262 20.97 8.24 -2.49
C SER A 262 20.04 9.26 -1.82
N GLY A 263 18.80 9.33 -2.29
CA GLY A 263 17.80 10.23 -1.72
C GLY A 263 17.57 9.98 -0.22
N LEU A 264 17.31 11.07 0.49
CA LEU A 264 17.05 11.08 1.93
C LEU A 264 15.84 10.23 2.33
N ILE A 265 14.81 10.15 1.48
CA ILE A 265 13.55 9.48 1.80
C ILE A 265 13.73 7.96 1.99
N PRO A 266 14.37 7.21 1.07
CA PRO A 266 14.71 5.80 1.30
C PRO A 266 15.52 5.55 2.58
N GLU A 267 16.51 6.40 2.86
CA GLU A 267 17.33 6.31 4.07
C GLU A 267 16.48 6.49 5.32
N LEU A 268 15.65 7.53 5.35
CA LEU A 268 14.73 7.81 6.44
C LEU A 268 13.77 6.63 6.69
N LEU A 269 13.15 6.10 5.63
CA LEU A 269 12.22 4.97 5.75
C LEU A 269 12.92 3.67 6.18
N LEU A 270 14.18 3.47 5.78
CA LEU A 270 15.00 2.36 6.26
C LEU A 270 15.27 2.48 7.76
N HIS A 271 15.56 3.69 8.26
CA HIS A 271 15.74 3.92 9.70
C HIS A 271 14.44 3.68 10.48
N VAL A 272 13.31 4.20 10.00
CA VAL A 272 11.99 3.93 10.57
C VAL A 272 11.71 2.42 10.62
N TRP A 273 11.94 1.71 9.52
CA TRP A 273 11.75 0.26 9.48
C TRP A 273 12.68 -0.48 10.45
N THR A 274 13.95 -0.08 10.53
CA THR A 274 14.95 -0.68 11.42
C THR A 274 14.56 -0.51 12.89
N GLU A 275 14.03 0.66 13.27
CA GLU A 275 13.54 0.93 14.62
C GLU A 275 12.29 0.11 14.95
N LEU A 276 11.38 -0.05 13.99
CA LEU A 276 10.17 -0.87 14.13
C LEU A 276 10.45 -2.38 14.11
N ARG A 277 11.51 -2.82 13.42
CA ARG A 277 11.87 -4.23 13.24
C ARG A 277 13.37 -4.47 13.40
N PRO A 278 13.89 -4.43 14.64
CA PRO A 278 15.29 -4.74 14.90
C PRO A 278 15.65 -6.14 14.40
N GLY A 279 16.65 -6.25 13.53
CA GLY A 279 17.09 -7.52 12.96
C GLY A 279 16.21 -8.06 11.81
N GLY A 280 15.32 -7.24 11.25
CA GLY A 280 14.58 -7.60 10.04
C GLY A 280 15.49 -7.86 8.83
N THR A 281 14.94 -8.51 7.80
CA THR A 281 15.69 -8.80 6.55
C THR A 281 15.64 -7.61 5.59
N MET A 282 16.82 -7.03 5.31
CA MET A 282 16.99 -6.01 4.28
C MET A 282 17.63 -6.61 3.02
N ARG A 283 17.17 -6.22 1.84
CA ARG A 283 17.79 -6.55 0.56
C ARG A 283 18.14 -5.27 -0.21
N CYS A 284 19.35 -5.19 -0.72
CA CYS A 284 19.71 -4.18 -1.71
C CYS A 284 19.58 -4.80 -3.11
N GLN A 285 18.75 -4.21 -3.96
CA GLN A 285 18.39 -4.75 -5.27
C GLN A 285 18.87 -3.81 -6.38
N ALA A 286 19.27 -4.35 -7.53
CA ALA A 286 19.72 -3.54 -8.66
C ALA A 286 18.59 -3.33 -9.68
N TRP A 287 18.48 -2.12 -10.22
CA TRP A 287 17.48 -1.78 -11.25
C TRP A 287 17.54 -2.65 -12.51
N ARG A 288 18.72 -3.20 -12.83
CA ARG A 288 18.90 -4.15 -13.94
C ARG A 288 18.11 -5.44 -13.75
N ASP A 289 17.92 -5.89 -12.52
CA ASP A 289 17.24 -7.14 -12.20
C ASP A 289 15.72 -7.02 -12.40
N VAL A 290 15.21 -5.80 -12.23
CA VAL A 290 13.83 -5.39 -12.51
C VAL A 290 13.57 -5.25 -14.02
N ARG A 291 14.63 -5.34 -14.84
CA ARG A 291 14.60 -5.16 -16.29
C ARG A 291 14.08 -3.78 -16.72
N VAL A 292 14.28 -2.77 -15.87
CA VAL A 292 13.93 -1.40 -16.25
C VAL A 292 14.74 -1.02 -17.48
N PRO A 293 14.10 -0.59 -18.57
CA PRO A 293 14.80 -0.59 -19.85
C PRO A 293 15.98 0.41 -19.92
N LYS A 294 15.89 1.56 -19.23
CA LYS A 294 17.03 2.48 -19.05
C LYS A 294 18.19 1.84 -18.27
N ALA A 295 17.91 0.95 -17.32
CA ALA A 295 18.96 0.24 -16.58
C ALA A 295 19.65 -0.84 -17.43
N LEU A 296 18.94 -1.41 -18.41
CA LEU A 296 19.50 -2.42 -19.32
C LEU A 296 20.32 -1.79 -20.45
N LEU A 297 19.85 -0.67 -21.02
CA LEU A 297 20.46 -0.04 -22.19
C LEU A 297 21.34 1.18 -21.86
N GLY A 298 21.38 1.61 -20.59
CA GLY A 298 22.10 2.80 -20.17
C GLY A 298 21.58 4.08 -20.86
N ALA A 299 22.50 4.99 -21.19
CA ALA A 299 22.21 6.22 -21.92
C ALA A 299 21.81 6.01 -23.39
N ALA A 300 21.88 4.77 -23.90
CA ALA A 300 21.47 4.43 -25.27
C ALA A 300 19.94 4.27 -25.41
N TRP A 301 19.16 4.58 -24.37
CA TRP A 301 17.71 4.69 -24.46
C TRP A 301 17.34 5.87 -25.37
N PRO A 302 16.79 5.64 -26.57
CA PRO A 302 16.48 6.74 -27.47
C PRO A 302 15.43 7.64 -26.84
N LEU A 303 15.64 8.96 -26.94
CA LEU A 303 14.64 9.95 -26.58
C LEU A 303 13.35 9.65 -27.35
N THR A 304 12.21 9.76 -26.67
CA THR A 304 10.90 9.73 -27.31
C THR A 304 10.80 10.88 -28.32
N SER A 305 9.93 10.74 -29.32
CA SER A 305 9.72 11.78 -30.33
C SER A 305 9.32 13.12 -29.73
N SER A 306 8.60 13.12 -28.60
CA SER A 306 8.24 14.32 -27.83
C SER A 306 9.45 14.96 -27.15
N GLU A 307 10.32 14.20 -26.50
CA GLU A 307 11.56 14.72 -25.89
C GLU A 307 12.52 15.29 -26.95
N GLN A 308 12.61 14.64 -28.13
CA GLN A 308 13.37 15.16 -29.26
C GLN A 308 12.82 16.49 -29.78
N ASN A 309 11.49 16.66 -29.78
CA ASN A 309 10.86 17.90 -30.23
C ASN A 309 11.05 19.05 -29.24
N VAL A 310 11.03 18.79 -27.93
CA VAL A 310 11.34 19.80 -26.90
C VAL A 310 12.79 20.28 -27.02
N MET A 311 13.73 19.35 -27.23
CA MET A 311 15.13 19.69 -27.49
C MET A 311 15.33 20.54 -28.76
N ARG A 312 14.50 20.32 -29.80
CA ARG A 312 14.54 21.09 -31.06
C ARG A 312 13.89 22.47 -30.96
N GLN A 313 13.01 22.70 -29.98
CA GLN A 313 12.32 23.97 -29.78
C GLN A 313 13.01 24.87 -28.75
N GLY A 314 13.92 24.33 -27.94
CA GLY A 314 14.68 25.05 -26.92
C GLY A 314 16.15 25.31 -27.27
N GLY A 315 16.57 25.08 -28.52
CA GLY A 315 17.94 25.28 -29.02
C GLY A 315 18.03 26.36 -30.07
#